data_AF-A0A183B4U4-F1
#
_entry.id   AF-A0A183B4U4-F1
#
_cell.length_a   1.000
_cell.length_b   1.000
_cell.length_c   1.000
_cell.angle_alpha   90.00
_cell.angle_beta   90.00
_cell.angle_gamma   90.00
#
_symmetry.space_group_name_H-M   'P 1'
#
loop_
_entity.id
_entity.type
_entity.pdbx_description
1 polymer ?
#
loop_
_entity_poly.entity_id
_entity_poly.type
_entity_poly.pdbx_seq_one_letter_code
_entity_poly.pdbx_strand_id
1 'polypeptide(L)'
;LNGGKHAGNSLAFQEFMILPVGAKTFAEAVRMGSETYHCLRGIIKKKYGLDACNVGDEGGFAPNISTPVEALDLLVDAIAAAGYVGKIVIGMDVASSEMYVKNGKYDMNFKQGRNDPRDCLSGDKLLEIYLNLVGRYPIVSIEDPFDQDDWEHWIKFRSNSKIQVNESTNPSRSLC
;
A
#
# COMPACT_ATOMS: atom_id res chain seq x y z
N LEU A 1 -0.90 -7.40 -2.27
CA LEU A 1 -2.18 -7.02 -2.90
C LEU A 1 -1.89 -5.90 -3.89
N ASN A 2 -2.57 -5.89 -5.03
CA ASN A 2 -2.39 -4.83 -6.02
C ASN A 2 -3.64 -3.95 -6.12
N GLY A 3 -3.38 -2.65 -6.26
CA GLY A 3 -4.33 -1.58 -6.58
C GLY A 3 -3.72 -0.68 -7.64
N GLY A 4 -4.03 0.62 -7.59
CA GLY A 4 -3.42 1.63 -8.46
C GLY A 4 -3.53 1.26 -9.93
N LYS A 5 -2.47 1.45 -10.71
CA LYS A 5 -2.44 1.06 -12.14
C LYS A 5 -2.27 -0.43 -12.37
N HIS A 6 -1.82 -1.20 -11.37
CA HIS A 6 -1.51 -2.64 -11.50
C HIS A 6 -2.74 -3.55 -11.34
N ALA A 7 -3.94 -2.98 -11.17
CA ALA A 7 -5.16 -3.75 -10.92
C ALA A 7 -6.42 -3.07 -11.49
N GLY A 8 -7.42 -3.85 -11.88
CA GLY A 8 -8.73 -3.36 -12.36
C GLY A 8 -9.75 -2.99 -11.26
N ASN A 9 -9.34 -2.92 -9.99
CA ASN A 9 -10.22 -2.59 -8.85
C ASN A 9 -10.33 -1.06 -8.62
N SER A 10 -11.05 -0.62 -7.58
CA SER A 10 -11.16 0.81 -7.24
C SER A 10 -10.10 1.31 -6.26
N LEU A 11 -9.17 0.44 -5.82
CA LEU A 11 -8.14 0.79 -4.86
C LEU A 11 -7.11 1.73 -5.49
N ALA A 12 -6.89 2.88 -4.86
CA ALA A 12 -6.02 3.92 -5.39
C ALA A 12 -4.53 3.61 -5.21
N PHE A 13 -4.15 3.10 -4.03
CA PHE A 13 -2.75 2.78 -3.71
C PHE A 13 -2.30 1.54 -4.47
N GLN A 14 -1.07 1.56 -4.96
CA GLN A 14 -0.57 0.60 -5.95
C GLN A 14 -0.24 -0.77 -5.35
N GLU A 15 0.52 -0.81 -4.26
CA GLU A 15 1.02 -2.06 -3.69
C GLU A 15 0.86 -2.12 -2.17
N PHE A 16 0.49 -3.30 -1.71
CA PHE A 16 0.53 -3.67 -0.30
C PHE A 16 1.32 -4.97 -0.16
N MET A 17 2.51 -4.85 0.42
CA MET A 17 3.51 -5.90 0.54
C MET A 17 3.56 -6.49 1.94
N ILE A 18 3.98 -7.75 2.04
CA ILE A 18 4.34 -8.38 3.31
C ILE A 18 5.85 -8.55 3.39
N LEU A 19 6.42 -8.25 4.55
CA LEU A 19 7.86 -8.27 4.80
C LEU A 19 8.15 -9.24 5.96
N PRO A 20 8.65 -10.46 5.70
CA PRO A 20 8.97 -11.46 6.73
C PRO A 20 10.23 -11.17 7.55
N VAL A 21 10.27 -10.03 8.24
CA VAL A 21 11.44 -9.54 9.01
C VAL A 21 11.83 -10.44 10.20
N GLY A 22 10.92 -11.29 10.67
CA GLY A 22 11.17 -12.25 11.75
C GLY A 22 11.86 -13.55 11.33
N ALA A 23 12.03 -13.79 10.03
CA ALA A 23 12.71 -14.97 9.51
C ALA A 23 14.21 -14.96 9.86
N LYS A 24 14.81 -16.15 10.03
CA LYS A 24 16.25 -16.33 10.28
C LYS A 24 17.07 -16.54 9.02
N THR A 25 16.41 -16.90 7.93
CA THR A 25 17.04 -17.10 6.63
C THR A 25 16.14 -16.58 5.52
N PHE A 26 16.72 -16.30 4.37
CA PHE A 26 15.96 -15.93 3.18
C PHE A 26 14.97 -17.04 2.77
N ALA A 27 15.38 -18.32 2.84
CA ALA A 27 14.50 -19.44 2.54
C ALA A 27 13.28 -19.50 3.47
N GLU A 28 13.47 -19.22 4.77
CA GLU A 28 12.36 -19.11 5.72
C GLU A 28 11.46 -17.91 5.38
N ALA A 29 12.03 -16.77 5.01
CA ALA A 29 11.25 -15.59 4.61
C ALA A 29 10.36 -15.88 3.39
N VAL A 30 10.91 -16.54 2.36
CA VAL A 30 10.15 -16.95 1.17
C VAL A 30 9.02 -17.91 1.56
N ARG A 31 9.29 -18.91 2.41
CA ARG A 31 8.27 -19.84 2.91
C ARG A 31 7.15 -19.10 3.64
N MET A 32 7.49 -18.24 4.60
CA MET A 32 6.53 -17.41 5.35
C MET A 32 5.67 -16.56 4.42
N GLY A 33 6.29 -15.92 3.42
CA GLY A 33 5.58 -15.14 2.40
C GLY A 33 4.60 -15.99 1.60
N SER A 34 5.04 -17.17 1.13
CA SER A 34 4.21 -18.08 0.32
C SER A 34 2.99 -18.62 1.09
N GLU A 35 3.17 -19.00 2.35
CA GLU A 35 2.09 -19.51 3.20
C GLU A 35 1.07 -18.40 3.49
N THR A 36 1.55 -17.19 3.80
CA THR A 36 0.70 -16.00 3.99
C THR A 36 -0.08 -15.65 2.73
N TYR A 37 0.56 -15.72 1.56
CA TYR A 37 -0.08 -15.50 0.26
C TYR A 37 -1.20 -16.53 -0.02
N HIS A 38 -0.98 -17.81 0.28
CA HIS A 38 -2.03 -18.82 0.15
C HIS A 38 -3.18 -18.65 1.16
N CYS A 39 -2.89 -18.27 2.40
CA CYS A 39 -3.90 -17.90 3.39
C CYS A 39 -4.75 -16.71 2.90
N LEU A 40 -4.10 -15.67 2.39
CA LEU A 40 -4.75 -14.49 1.81
C LEU A 40 -5.71 -14.89 0.67
N ARG A 41 -5.28 -15.78 -0.23
CA ARG A 41 -6.15 -16.31 -1.30
C ARG A 41 -7.42 -16.96 -0.75
N GLY A 42 -7.28 -17.75 0.31
CA GLY A 42 -8.42 -18.41 0.97
C GLY A 42 -9.41 -17.40 1.56
N ILE A 43 -8.90 -16.35 2.21
CA ILE A 43 -9.70 -15.27 2.79
C ILE A 43 -10.43 -14.49 1.70
N ILE A 44 -9.71 -14.08 0.63
CA ILE A 44 -10.29 -13.35 -0.50
C ILE A 44 -11.37 -14.19 -1.17
N LYS A 45 -11.10 -15.47 -1.46
CA LYS A 45 -12.09 -16.38 -2.05
C LYS A 45 -13.36 -16.46 -1.23
N LYS A 46 -13.23 -16.53 0.10
CA LYS A 46 -14.36 -16.63 1.02
C LYS A 46 -15.17 -15.33 1.08
N LYS A 47 -14.51 -14.17 1.06
CA LYS A 47 -15.16 -12.86 1.25
C LYS A 47 -15.72 -12.27 -0.05
N TYR A 48 -15.01 -12.45 -1.17
CA TYR A 48 -15.32 -11.80 -2.45
C TYR A 48 -15.58 -12.77 -3.61
N GLY A 49 -15.46 -14.08 -3.37
CA GLY A 49 -15.67 -15.11 -4.39
C GLY A 49 -14.40 -15.50 -5.15
N LEU A 50 -14.52 -16.54 -5.98
CA LEU A 50 -13.38 -17.11 -6.71
C LEU A 50 -12.75 -16.13 -7.70
N ASP A 51 -13.57 -15.31 -8.36
CA ASP A 51 -13.12 -14.38 -9.40
C ASP A 51 -12.22 -13.26 -8.83
N ALA A 52 -12.37 -12.94 -7.55
CA ALA A 52 -11.52 -11.99 -6.84
C ALA A 52 -10.10 -12.53 -6.54
N CYS A 53 -9.83 -13.81 -6.84
CA CYS A 53 -8.51 -14.43 -6.69
C CYS A 53 -7.64 -14.31 -7.95
N ASN A 54 -8.09 -13.58 -8.97
CA ASN A 54 -7.24 -13.21 -10.09
C ASN A 54 -6.12 -12.27 -9.61
N VAL A 55 -4.98 -12.34 -10.29
CA VAL A 55 -3.78 -11.57 -9.95
C VAL A 55 -3.64 -10.36 -10.86
N GLY A 56 -3.07 -9.28 -10.32
CA GLY A 56 -2.61 -8.13 -11.10
C GLY A 56 -1.26 -8.39 -11.77
N ASP A 57 -0.67 -7.34 -12.33
CA ASP A 57 0.53 -7.43 -13.17
C ASP A 57 1.75 -8.04 -12.45
N GLU A 58 1.81 -7.89 -11.13
CA GLU A 58 2.93 -8.34 -10.29
C GLU A 58 2.61 -9.62 -9.50
N GLY A 59 1.51 -10.29 -9.84
CA GLY A 59 1.14 -11.56 -9.22
C GLY A 59 0.47 -11.42 -7.85
N GLY A 60 0.22 -10.21 -7.33
CA GLY A 60 -0.63 -10.01 -6.16
C GLY A 60 -2.11 -10.05 -6.49
N PHE A 61 -2.96 -10.46 -5.53
CA PHE A 61 -4.42 -10.45 -5.76
C PHE A 61 -4.97 -9.04 -5.91
N ALA A 62 -5.99 -8.91 -6.75
CA ALA A 62 -6.68 -7.67 -7.06
C ALA A 62 -8.20 -7.77 -6.77
N PRO A 63 -8.62 -8.02 -5.51
CA PRO A 63 -10.04 -8.06 -5.17
C PRO A 63 -10.68 -6.69 -5.39
N ASN A 64 -12.01 -6.66 -5.55
CA ASN A 64 -12.78 -5.43 -5.72
C ASN A 64 -12.94 -4.69 -4.37
N ILE A 65 -11.84 -4.13 -3.88
CA ILE A 65 -11.77 -3.30 -2.67
C ILE A 65 -11.46 -1.85 -3.07
N SER A 66 -11.87 -0.90 -2.24
CA SER A 66 -11.75 0.53 -2.53
C SER A 66 -10.94 1.32 -1.52
N THR A 67 -10.60 0.74 -0.35
CA THR A 67 -9.90 1.48 0.71
C THR A 67 -8.60 0.80 1.15
N PRO A 68 -7.56 1.58 1.52
CA PRO A 68 -6.34 1.04 2.09
C PRO A 68 -6.58 0.26 3.39
N VAL A 69 -7.55 0.69 4.19
CA VAL A 69 -7.95 0.02 5.44
C VAL A 69 -8.40 -1.41 5.15
N GLU A 70 -9.27 -1.62 4.16
CA GLU A 70 -9.73 -2.96 3.79
C GLU A 70 -8.60 -3.84 3.25
N ALA A 71 -7.67 -3.28 2.48
CA ALA A 71 -6.49 -4.00 2.02
C ALA A 71 -5.59 -4.44 3.18
N LEU A 72 -5.34 -3.53 4.14
CA LEU A 72 -4.51 -3.79 5.31
C LEU A 72 -5.16 -4.80 6.27
N ASP A 73 -6.48 -4.72 6.48
CA ASP A 73 -7.23 -5.69 7.27
C ASP A 73 -7.09 -7.11 6.68
N LEU A 74 -7.21 -7.26 5.35
CA LEU A 74 -7.01 -8.55 4.68
C LEU A 74 -5.58 -9.10 4.90
N LEU A 75 -4.56 -8.24 4.87
CA LEU A 75 -3.18 -8.67 5.12
C LEU A 75 -2.96 -9.06 6.58
N VAL A 76 -3.50 -8.30 7.54
CA VAL A 76 -3.43 -8.65 8.96
C VAL A 76 -4.11 -10.00 9.23
N ASP A 77 -5.29 -10.21 8.67
CA ASP A 77 -6.02 -11.49 8.78
C ASP A 77 -5.22 -12.64 8.15
N ALA A 78 -4.58 -12.42 7.00
CA ALA A 78 -3.76 -13.44 6.34
C ALA A 78 -2.49 -13.78 7.15
N ILE A 79 -1.81 -12.77 7.69
CA ILE A 79 -0.63 -12.94 8.56
C ILE A 79 -1.02 -13.72 9.83
N ALA A 80 -2.18 -13.41 10.41
CA ALA A 80 -2.71 -14.12 11.56
C ALA A 80 -3.06 -15.58 11.23
N ALA A 81 -3.76 -15.81 10.12
CA ALA A 81 -4.14 -17.14 9.66
C ALA A 81 -2.92 -18.03 9.34
N ALA A 82 -1.83 -17.44 8.87
CA ALA A 82 -0.57 -18.14 8.60
C ALA A 82 0.30 -18.34 9.87
N GLY A 83 -0.09 -17.78 11.02
CA GLY A 83 0.63 -17.94 12.29
C GLY A 83 1.89 -17.06 12.40
N TYR A 84 1.96 -15.95 11.67
CA TYR A 84 3.15 -15.09 11.58
C TYR A 84 3.00 -13.69 12.20
N VAL A 85 2.01 -13.50 13.09
CA VAL A 85 1.86 -12.25 13.85
C VAL A 85 3.16 -11.90 14.57
N GLY A 86 3.62 -10.66 14.40
CA GLY A 86 4.88 -10.16 14.96
C GLY A 86 6.15 -10.62 14.24
N LYS A 87 6.04 -11.47 13.20
CA LYS A 87 7.16 -11.90 12.36
C LYS A 87 7.08 -11.37 10.93
N ILE A 88 5.87 -11.04 10.47
CA ILE A 88 5.64 -10.35 9.20
C ILE A 88 5.10 -8.95 9.50
N VAL A 89 5.68 -7.96 8.86
CA VAL A 89 5.25 -6.55 8.86
C VAL A 89 4.82 -6.15 7.44
N ILE A 90 4.29 -4.95 7.26
CA ILE A 90 3.71 -4.48 6.00
C ILE A 90 4.55 -3.34 5.41
N GLY A 91 4.68 -3.35 4.09
CA GLY A 91 5.19 -2.25 3.28
C GLY A 91 4.11 -1.81 2.29
N MET A 92 4.16 -0.57 1.85
CA MET A 92 3.24 -0.04 0.84
C MET A 92 4.01 0.73 -0.23
N ASP A 93 3.58 0.60 -1.48
CA ASP A 93 3.87 1.59 -2.52
C ASP A 93 2.56 2.29 -2.88
N VAL A 94 2.54 3.59 -2.68
CA VAL A 94 1.36 4.41 -2.97
C VAL A 94 1.33 4.81 -4.44
N ALA A 95 2.49 5.04 -5.07
CA ALA A 95 2.64 5.65 -6.38
C ALA A 95 1.79 6.93 -6.54
N SER A 96 1.85 7.83 -5.55
CA SER A 96 0.88 8.94 -5.43
C SER A 96 0.91 9.97 -6.56
N SER A 97 2.01 10.05 -7.31
CA SER A 97 2.09 10.85 -8.55
C SER A 97 0.98 10.46 -9.55
N GLU A 98 0.50 9.22 -9.52
CA GLU A 98 -0.61 8.75 -10.36
C GLU A 98 -1.99 9.26 -9.93
N MET A 99 -2.09 9.66 -8.66
CA MET A 99 -3.28 10.30 -8.10
C MET A 99 -3.15 11.83 -8.12
N TYR A 100 -1.98 12.38 -8.44
CA TYR A 100 -1.73 13.81 -8.33
C TYR A 100 -2.52 14.62 -9.36
N VAL A 101 -3.18 15.68 -8.90
CA VAL A 101 -3.89 16.64 -9.73
C VAL A 101 -3.39 18.06 -9.45
N LYS A 102 -3.71 19.00 -10.35
CA LYS A 102 -3.25 20.40 -10.25
C LYS A 102 -3.56 20.99 -8.86
N ASN A 103 -2.63 21.84 -8.39
CA ASN A 103 -2.70 22.58 -7.13
C ASN A 103 -2.48 21.73 -5.86
N GLY A 104 -1.57 20.74 -5.89
CA GLY A 104 -1.16 20.06 -4.64
C GLY A 104 -2.21 19.10 -4.08
N LYS A 105 -3.04 18.49 -4.95
CA LYS A 105 -4.15 17.64 -4.54
C LYS A 105 -4.03 16.22 -5.10
N TYR A 106 -4.72 15.28 -4.48
CA TYR A 106 -4.67 13.86 -4.81
C TYR A 106 -6.08 13.30 -5.00
N ASP A 107 -6.34 12.70 -6.17
CA ASP A 107 -7.61 12.05 -6.52
C ASP A 107 -7.56 10.55 -6.20
N MET A 108 -8.17 10.17 -5.08
CA MET A 108 -8.30 8.77 -4.65
C MET A 108 -9.22 7.94 -5.56
N ASN A 109 -9.97 8.57 -6.47
CA ASN A 109 -10.88 7.93 -7.41
C ASN A 109 -10.42 8.07 -8.87
N PHE A 110 -9.13 8.37 -9.13
CA PHE A 110 -8.58 8.65 -10.46
C PHE A 110 -8.91 7.58 -11.53
N LYS A 111 -9.18 6.35 -11.10
CA LYS A 111 -9.55 5.20 -11.95
C LYS A 111 -11.01 5.23 -12.44
N GLN A 112 -11.88 6.02 -11.80
CA GLN A 112 -13.32 6.07 -12.09
C GLN A 112 -13.69 7.15 -13.13
N GLY A 113 -12.73 7.97 -13.56
CA GLY A 113 -12.92 9.04 -14.54
C GLY A 113 -13.83 10.19 -14.07
N ARG A 114 -14.23 10.20 -12.78
CA ARG A 114 -14.96 11.28 -12.13
C ARG A 114 -13.98 12.12 -11.31
N ASN A 115 -13.30 13.04 -11.98
CA ASN A 115 -12.30 13.90 -11.35
C ASN A 115 -12.99 15.17 -10.81
N ASP A 116 -13.84 15.02 -9.79
CA ASP A 116 -14.42 16.18 -9.10
C ASP A 116 -13.34 16.80 -8.19
N PRO A 117 -12.94 18.06 -8.41
CA PRO A 117 -11.92 18.72 -7.58
C PRO A 117 -12.29 18.84 -6.09
N ARG A 118 -13.57 18.63 -5.74
CA ARG A 118 -14.09 18.62 -4.36
C ARG A 118 -13.82 17.31 -3.63
N ASP A 119 -13.66 16.22 -4.37
CA ASP A 119 -13.40 14.88 -3.82
C ASP A 119 -11.90 14.60 -3.70
N CYS A 120 -11.06 15.48 -4.25
CA CYS A 120 -9.60 15.40 -4.15
C CYS A 120 -9.09 15.82 -2.76
N LEU A 121 -8.15 15.06 -2.22
CA LEU A 121 -7.51 15.32 -0.93
C LEU A 121 -6.39 16.35 -1.08
N SER A 122 -6.18 17.17 -0.05
CA SER A 122 -4.92 17.91 0.09
C SER A 122 -3.79 16.99 0.56
N GLY A 123 -2.54 17.38 0.33
CA GLY A 123 -1.38 16.68 0.90
C GLY A 123 -1.45 16.51 2.42
N ASP A 124 -1.88 17.54 3.17
CA ASP A 124 -2.06 17.43 4.64
C ASP A 124 -3.12 16.37 5.03
N LYS A 125 -4.16 16.18 4.22
CA LYS A 125 -5.17 15.14 4.49
C LYS A 125 -4.65 13.75 4.15
N LEU A 126 -3.87 13.64 3.08
CA LEU A 126 -3.21 12.40 2.71
C LEU A 126 -2.15 11.99 3.76
N LEU A 127 -1.40 12.97 4.30
CA LEU A 127 -0.50 12.80 5.43
C LEU A 127 -1.22 12.28 6.69
N GLU A 128 -2.36 12.87 7.05
CA GLU A 128 -3.18 12.43 8.19
C GLU A 128 -3.61 10.96 8.02
N ILE A 129 -3.99 10.56 6.80
CA ILE A 129 -4.30 9.17 6.47
C ILE A 129 -3.09 8.26 6.72
N TYR A 130 -1.91 8.60 6.21
CA TYR A 130 -0.72 7.78 6.42
C TYR A 130 -0.36 7.62 7.90
N LEU A 131 -0.37 8.71 8.66
CA LEU A 131 -0.09 8.66 10.09
C LEU A 131 -1.11 7.81 10.84
N ASN A 132 -2.39 7.87 10.47
CA ASN A 132 -3.43 7.00 11.03
C ASN A 132 -3.19 5.53 10.71
N LEU A 133 -2.85 5.21 9.46
CA LEU A 133 -2.57 3.84 9.04
C LEU A 133 -1.34 3.29 9.76
N VAL A 134 -0.24 4.03 9.81
CA VAL A 134 0.99 3.65 10.52
C VAL A 134 0.74 3.43 12.02
N GLY A 135 -0.17 4.22 12.63
CA GLY A 135 -0.55 4.03 14.04
C GLY A 135 -1.42 2.81 14.31
N ARG A 136 -2.05 2.21 13.28
CA ARG A 136 -3.03 1.12 13.41
C ARG A 136 -2.52 -0.23 12.91
N TYR A 137 -1.61 -0.23 11.94
CA TYR A 137 -1.13 -1.42 11.24
C TYR A 137 0.39 -1.57 11.41
N PRO A 138 0.95 -2.79 11.29
CA PRO A 138 2.39 -3.01 11.40
C PRO A 138 3.13 -2.56 10.13
N ILE A 139 2.91 -1.32 9.69
CA ILE A 139 3.55 -0.72 8.53
C ILE A 139 4.93 -0.22 8.94
N VAL A 140 5.96 -0.62 8.19
CA VAL A 140 7.35 -0.21 8.44
C VAL A 140 7.99 0.52 7.27
N SER A 141 7.33 0.53 6.11
CA SER A 141 7.83 1.21 4.91
C SER A 141 6.66 1.74 4.07
N ILE A 142 6.78 2.98 3.58
CA ILE A 142 5.90 3.55 2.55
C ILE A 142 6.76 4.17 1.45
N GLU A 143 6.51 3.77 0.21
CA GLU A 143 7.12 4.30 -1.01
C GLU A 143 6.17 5.28 -1.71
N ASP A 144 6.75 6.33 -2.29
CA ASP A 144 6.08 7.39 -3.05
C ASP A 144 4.76 7.92 -2.43
N PRO A 145 4.76 8.30 -1.13
CA PRO A 145 3.57 8.79 -0.44
C PRO A 145 3.03 10.11 -0.98
N PHE A 146 3.88 10.93 -1.60
CA PHE A 146 3.50 12.18 -2.25
C PHE A 146 4.11 12.28 -3.64
N ASP A 147 3.52 13.15 -4.46
CA ASP A 147 4.02 13.47 -5.79
C ASP A 147 5.51 13.84 -5.73
N GLN A 148 6.25 13.49 -6.77
CA GLN A 148 7.71 13.66 -6.86
C GLN A 148 8.20 15.09 -6.62
N ASP A 149 7.36 16.11 -6.83
CA ASP A 149 7.71 17.51 -6.60
C ASP A 149 7.05 18.12 -5.34
N ASP A 150 6.23 17.36 -4.59
CA ASP A 150 5.58 17.81 -3.34
C ASP A 150 6.48 17.69 -2.09
N TRP A 151 7.64 18.34 -2.17
CA TRP A 151 8.69 18.28 -1.13
C TRP A 151 8.22 18.69 0.26
N GLU A 152 7.23 19.59 0.34
CA GLU A 152 6.67 20.03 1.61
C GLU A 152 6.09 18.83 2.37
N HIS A 153 5.26 18.03 1.72
CA HIS A 153 4.62 16.88 2.36
C HIS A 153 5.58 15.71 2.55
N TRP A 154 6.56 15.51 1.66
CA TRP A 154 7.66 14.57 1.89
C TRP A 154 8.41 14.87 3.20
N ILE A 155 8.82 16.12 3.41
CA ILE A 155 9.53 16.54 4.62
C ILE A 155 8.64 16.41 5.85
N LYS A 156 7.38 16.87 5.77
CA LYS A 156 6.41 16.73 6.86
C LYS A 156 6.24 15.26 7.26
N PHE A 157 6.08 14.36 6.29
CA PHE A 157 5.86 12.95 6.59
C PHE A 157 7.09 12.27 7.18
N ARG A 158 8.28 12.50 6.62
CA ARG A 158 9.54 11.98 7.19
C ARG A 158 9.78 12.51 8.61
N SER A 159 9.44 13.76 8.88
CA SER A 159 9.62 14.37 10.21
C SER A 159 8.61 13.86 11.25
N ASN A 160 7.44 13.40 10.82
CA ASN A 160 6.35 12.95 11.71
C ASN A 160 6.16 11.43 11.74
N SER A 161 6.91 10.67 10.95
CA SER A 161 6.87 9.21 10.93
C SER A 161 8.18 8.60 11.43
N LYS A 162 8.10 7.37 11.94
CA LYS A 162 9.27 6.59 12.40
C LYS A 162 9.56 5.39 11.49
N ILE A 163 8.90 5.34 10.35
CA ILE A 163 8.99 4.26 9.39
C ILE A 163 9.97 4.62 8.28
N GLN A 164 10.36 3.65 7.47
CA GLN A 164 11.10 3.89 6.25
C GLN A 164 10.19 4.62 5.24
N VAL A 165 10.70 5.68 4.61
CA VAL A 165 10.00 6.43 3.56
C VAL A 165 10.88 6.41 2.31
N ASN A 166 10.45 5.70 1.27
CA ASN A 166 11.21 5.47 0.05
C ASN A 166 10.73 6.36 -1.09
N GLU A 167 11.62 6.61 -2.04
CA GLU A 167 11.35 7.26 -3.31
C GLU A 167 11.79 6.31 -4.43
N SER A 168 10.99 6.11 -5.47
CA SER A 168 11.29 5.18 -6.59
C SER A 168 12.43 5.64 -7.52
N THR A 169 13.24 6.60 -7.07
CA THR A 169 14.44 7.21 -7.68
C THR A 169 14.22 8.21 -8.81
N ASN A 170 14.59 9.46 -8.53
CA ASN A 170 15.36 10.27 -9.48
C ASN A 170 16.86 10.20 -9.10
N PRO A 171 17.72 9.47 -9.85
CA PRO A 171 19.14 9.29 -9.53
C PRO A 171 19.95 10.59 -9.43
N SER A 172 19.38 11.72 -9.89
CA SER A 172 20.00 13.05 -9.83
C SER A 172 19.64 13.87 -8.58
N ARG A 173 18.73 13.37 -7.72
CA ARG A 173 18.18 14.12 -6.58
C ARG A 173 18.34 13.42 -5.23
N SER A 174 19.22 12.44 -5.12
CA SER A 174 19.67 11.87 -3.84
C SER A 174 20.45 12.93 -3.04
N LEU A 175 19.73 13.84 -2.41
CA LEU A 175 20.28 14.88 -1.55
C LEU A 175 20.23 14.41 -0.08
N CYS A 176 21.43 14.18 0.45
CA CYS A 176 21.90 14.27 1.85
C CYS A 176 20.99 13.75 2.97
#